data_AF-W9VKG1-F1
#
_entry.id   AF-W9VKG1-F1
#
_cell.length_a   1.000
_cell.length_b   1.000
_cell.length_c   1.000
_cell.angle_alpha   90.00
_cell.angle_beta   90.00
_cell.angle_gamma   90.00
#
_symmetry.space_group_name_H-M   'P 1'
#
loop_
_entity.id
_entity.type
_entity.pdbx_description
1 polymer ?
#
loop_
_entity_poly.entity_id
_entity_poly.type
_entity_poly.pdbx_seq_one_letter_code
_entity_poly.pdbx_strand_id
1 'polypeptide(L)' 'MTVPSNAGTFVTAHAYIPAVIQRAVNCGVGIEYGNYLDKATAELMAQKKVYLTPTLVTYAAST' A
#
# COMPACT_ATOMS: atom_id res chain seq x y z
N MET A 1 1.70 -10.19 11.66
CA MET A 1 0.76 -9.53 12.59
C MET A 1 1.41 -8.21 12.99
N THR A 2 0.71 -7.09 12.81
CA THR A 2 1.24 -5.75 13.14
C THR A 2 0.77 -5.33 14.54
N VAL A 3 1.50 -4.47 15.24
CA VAL A 3 1.08 -4.00 16.59
C VAL A 3 -0.37 -3.46 16.60
N PRO A 4 -0.83 -2.68 15.61
CA PRO A 4 -2.21 -2.20 15.55
C PRO A 4 -3.24 -3.33 15.38
N SER A 5 -2.88 -4.44 14.73
CA SER A 5 -3.78 -5.60 14.60
C SER A 5 -4.08 -6.28 15.95
N ASN A 6 -3.20 -6.17 16.94
CA ASN A 6 -3.47 -6.65 18.31
C ASN A 6 -4.56 -5.82 19.00
N ALA A 7 -4.78 -4.59 18.57
CA ALA A 7 -5.83 -3.70 19.07
C ALA A 7 -7.09 -3.72 18.18
N GLY A 8 -7.21 -4.67 17.24
CA GLY A 8 -8.36 -4.76 16.33
C GLY A 8 -8.40 -3.65 15.28
N THR A 9 -7.28 -2.99 15.00
CA THR A 9 -7.18 -1.94 13.97
C THR A 9 -6.13 -2.31 12.90
N PHE A 10 -5.97 -1.46 11.90
CA PHE A 10 -5.10 -1.66 10.76
C PHE A 10 -4.01 -0.58 10.68
N VAL A 11 -3.08 -0.76 9.75
CA VAL A 11 -2.01 0.20 9.46
C VAL A 11 -1.84 0.35 7.97
N THR A 12 -1.53 1.56 7.54
CA THR A 12 -1.15 1.88 6.16
C THR A 12 0.25 2.51 6.13
N ALA A 13 0.92 2.43 4.98
CA ALA A 13 2.23 2.99 4.76
C ALA A 13 2.27 3.79 3.46
N HIS A 14 2.98 4.92 3.51
CA HIS A 14 3.33 5.70 2.34
C HIS A 14 4.37 4.91 1.51
N ALA A 15 4.01 4.47 0.31
CA ALA A 15 4.94 3.75 -0.56
C ALA A 15 4.65 4.03 -2.04
N TYR A 16 5.70 4.39 -2.77
CA TYR A 16 5.61 4.70 -4.20
C TYR A 16 6.08 3.57 -5.11
N ILE A 17 7.20 2.94 -4.76
CA ILE A 17 7.92 2.02 -5.64
C ILE A 17 7.67 0.55 -5.29
N PRO A 18 7.70 -0.37 -6.28
CA PRO A 18 7.35 -1.78 -6.10
C PRO A 18 8.08 -2.46 -4.94
N ALA A 19 9.39 -2.27 -4.81
CA ALA A 19 10.18 -2.92 -3.76
C ALA A 19 9.72 -2.54 -2.34
N VAL A 20 9.32 -1.28 -2.12
CA VAL A 20 8.82 -0.80 -0.82
C VAL A 20 7.41 -1.32 -0.59
N ILE A 21 6.56 -1.28 -1.62
CA ILE A 21 5.19 -1.81 -1.58
C ILE A 21 5.21 -3.30 -1.22
N GLN A 22 6.01 -4.11 -1.90
CA GLN A 22 6.13 -5.55 -1.63
C GLN A 22 6.56 -5.83 -0.18
N ARG A 23 7.51 -5.05 0.36
CA ARG A 23 7.94 -5.20 1.76
C ARG A 23 6.78 -4.90 2.73
N ALA A 24 6.05 -3.82 2.51
CA ALA A 24 4.90 -3.44 3.34
C ALA A 24 3.75 -4.47 3.25
N VAL A 25 3.43 -4.91 2.03
CA VAL A 25 2.40 -5.93 1.74
C VAL A 25 2.72 -7.26 2.40
N ASN A 26 4.00 -7.68 2.41
CA ASN A 26 4.42 -8.89 3.11
C ASN A 26 4.23 -8.80 4.63
N CYS A 27 4.24 -7.60 5.20
CA CYS A 27 3.92 -7.33 6.61
C CYS A 27 2.42 -7.18 6.88
N GLY A 28 1.57 -7.21 5.85
CA GLY A 28 0.12 -6.98 5.98
C GLY A 28 -0.26 -5.52 6.16
N VAL A 29 0.53 -4.59 5.63
CA VAL A 29 0.33 -3.15 5.73
C VAL A 29 -0.35 -2.62 4.47
N GLY A 30 -1.43 -1.84 4.61
CA GLY A 30 -2.10 -1.14 3.50
C GLY A 30 -1.21 -0.09 2.85
N ILE A 31 -1.49 0.28 1.61
CA ILE A 31 -0.59 1.14 0.81
C ILE A 31 -1.27 2.44 0.44
N GLU A 32 -0.65 3.56 0.78
CA GLU A 32 -1.04 4.90 0.34
C GLU A 32 -0.17 5.30 -0.87
N TYR A 33 -0.73 6.10 -1.78
CA TYR A 33 -0.12 6.57 -3.03
C TYR A 33 0.04 5.44 -4.06
N GLY A 34 1.14 4.70 -4.02
CA GLY A 34 1.42 3.59 -4.95
C GLY A 34 1.63 3.99 -6.41
N ASN A 35 2.09 5.21 -6.69
CA ASN A 35 2.13 5.74 -8.07
C ASN A 35 2.94 4.90 -9.08
N TYR A 36 3.94 4.14 -8.63
CA TYR A 36 4.77 3.30 -9.50
C TYR A 36 4.50 1.80 -9.30
N LEU A 37 3.29 1.43 -8.89
CA LEU A 37 2.87 0.03 -8.76
C LEU A 37 3.03 -0.72 -10.10
N ASP A 38 3.62 -1.91 -10.05
CA ASP A 38 3.69 -2.84 -11.18
C ASP A 38 2.69 -3.99 -11.05
N LYS A 39 2.49 -4.72 -12.15
CA LYS A 39 1.52 -5.83 -12.23
C LYS A 39 1.79 -6.92 -11.19
N ALA A 40 3.04 -7.35 -11.05
CA ALA A 40 3.42 -8.41 -10.13
C ALA A 40 3.15 -8.02 -8.67
N THR A 41 3.40 -6.75 -8.33
CA THR A 41 3.13 -6.21 -7.00
C THR A 41 1.62 -6.06 -6.76
N ALA A 42 0.84 -5.65 -7.76
CA ALA A 42 -0.62 -5.60 -7.66
C ALA A 42 -1.24 -6.99 -7.45
N GLU A 43 -0.73 -8.02 -8.15
CA GLU A 43 -1.13 -9.41 -7.95
C GLU A 43 -0.81 -9.89 -6.52
N LEU A 44 0.38 -9.56 -6.00
CA LEU A 44 0.75 -9.85 -4.62
C LEU A 44 -0.19 -9.17 -3.61
N MET A 45 -0.54 -7.91 -3.84
CA MET A 45 -1.50 -7.17 -3.00
C MET A 45 -2.86 -7.86 -2.97
N ALA A 46 -3.38 -8.26 -4.13
CA ALA A 46 -4.64 -8.97 -4.25
C ALA A 46 -4.61 -10.33 -3.52
N GLN A 47 -3.55 -11.11 -3.72
CA GLN A 47 -3.36 -12.40 -3.04
C GLN A 47 -3.37 -12.26 -1.52
N LYS A 48 -2.75 -11.19 -0.99
CA LYS A 48 -2.70 -10.90 0.45
C LYS A 48 -3.87 -10.09 0.99
N LYS A 49 -4.83 -9.72 0.13
CA LYS A 49 -5.99 -8.89 0.48
C LYS A 49 -5.59 -7.54 1.09
N VAL A 50 -4.52 -6.93 0.57
CA VAL A 50 -4.02 -5.61 0.98
C VAL A 50 -4.58 -4.55 0.06
N TYR A 51 -5.12 -3.48 0.63
CA TYR A 51 -5.73 -2.37 -0.11
C TYR A 51 -4.69 -1.33 -0.56
N LEU A 52 -5.00 -0.69 -1.69
CA LEU A 52 -4.32 0.48 -2.22
C LEU A 52 -5.24 1.70 -2.14
N THR A 53 -4.73 2.81 -1.61
CA THR A 53 -5.39 4.12 -1.58
C THR A 53 -4.63 5.10 -2.48
N PRO A 54 -5.02 5.25 -3.76
CA PRO A 54 -4.37 6.18 -4.68
C PRO A 54 -4.83 7.62 -4.43
N THR A 55 -3.91 8.57 -4.46
CA THR A 55 -4.18 10.00 -4.21
C THR A 55 -3.93 10.87 -5.45
N LEU A 56 -4.33 10.39 -6.63
CA LEU A 56 -3.96 11.01 -7.91
C LEU A 56 -4.36 12.50 -8.04
N VAL A 57 -5.46 12.91 -7.41
CA VAL A 57 -5.96 14.30 -7.45
C VAL A 57 -4.97 15.31 -6.87
N THR A 58 -4.17 14.93 -5.87
CA THR A 58 -3.22 15.86 -5.24
C THR A 58 -2.09 16.27 -6.17
N TYR A 59 -1.71 15.41 -7.13
CA TYR A 59 -0.72 15.74 -8.15
C TYR A 59 -1.29 16.70 -9.19
N ALA A 60 -2.54 16.47 -9.61
CA ALA A 60 -3.21 17.34 -10.57
C ALA A 60 -3.46 18.75 -10.01
N ALA A 61 -3.81 18.86 -8.73
CA ALA A 61 -4.10 20.15 -8.08
C ALA A 61 -2.84 20.98 -7.71
N SER A 62 -1.64 20.39 -7.79
CA SER A 62 -0.37 21.09 -7.49
C SER A 62 0.25 21.75 -8.73
N THR A 63 -0.48 21.76 -9.85
CA THR A 63 -0.08 22.37 -11.13
C THR A 63 -0.97 23.58 -11.41
#